data_AF-A0A524IDF6-F1
#
_entry.id   AF-A0A524IDF6-F1
#
_cell.length_a   1.000
_cell.length_b   1.000
_cell.length_c   1.000
_cell.angle_alpha   90.00
_cell.angle_beta   90.00
_cell.angle_gamma   90.00
#
_symmetry.space_group_name_H-M   'P 1'
#
loop_
_entity.id
_entity.type
_entity.pdbx_description
1 polymer ?
#
loop_
_entity_poly.entity_id
_entity_poly.type
_entity_poly.pdbx_seq_one_letter_code
_entity_poly.pdbx_strand_id
1 'polypeptide(L)'
;ELTLNGVTCLLSRAALYIGLDTAVSHLAATTGIPLVVLFGPTIAERWSPWNNDGLVAQQCPLPRGTQRTGRTILIQKQWECIPCGKSGCDGVGGESRCITEIRSEEVLDAVCELMGPPPSPGGSWAR
;
A
#
# COMPACT_ATOMS: atom_id res chain seq x y z
N GLU A 1 3.65 -15.10 -20.50
CA GLU A 1 4.31 -14.01 -19.75
C GLU A 1 3.45 -12.75 -19.86
N LEU A 2 3.35 -11.92 -18.82
CA LEU A 2 2.56 -10.67 -18.85
C LEU A 2 3.46 -9.47 -19.11
N THR A 3 3.05 -8.57 -20.00
CA THR A 3 3.75 -7.29 -20.24
C THR A 3 3.34 -6.26 -19.18
N LEU A 4 4.12 -5.17 -19.02
CA LEU A 4 3.74 -4.06 -18.13
C LEU A 4 2.35 -3.50 -18.46
N ASN A 5 2.06 -3.29 -19.76
CA ASN A 5 0.74 -2.85 -20.21
C ASN A 5 -0.37 -3.87 -19.88
N GLY A 6 -0.07 -5.17 -20.00
CA GLY A 6 -1.00 -6.23 -19.62
C GLY A 6 -1.33 -6.21 -18.13
N VAL A 7 -0.31 -6.03 -17.27
CA VAL A 7 -0.50 -5.88 -15.83
C VAL A 7 -1.32 -4.64 -15.50
N THR A 8 -1.00 -3.47 -16.07
CA THR A 8 -1.76 -2.24 -15.85
C THR A 8 -3.22 -2.36 -16.30
N CYS A 9 -3.49 -3.04 -17.42
CA CYS A 9 -4.85 -3.28 -17.92
C CYS A 9 -5.66 -4.19 -16.98
N LEU A 10 -5.02 -5.20 -16.36
CA LEU A 10 -5.68 -6.02 -15.36
C LEU A 10 -5.94 -5.23 -14.07
N LEU A 11 -4.95 -4.46 -13.61
CA LEU A 11 -5.07 -3.61 -12.43
C LEU A 11 -6.22 -2.59 -12.59
N SER A 12 -6.37 -1.97 -13.75
CA SER A 12 -7.44 -0.96 -13.97
C SER A 12 -8.86 -1.51 -13.89
N ARG A 13 -9.03 -2.84 -13.87
CA ARG A 13 -10.32 -3.52 -13.68
C ARG A 13 -10.51 -4.09 -12.28
N ALA A 14 -9.50 -4.00 -11.41
CA ALA A 14 -9.59 -4.50 -10.05
C ALA A 14 -10.46 -3.58 -9.18
N ALA A 15 -11.18 -4.16 -8.22
CA ALA A 15 -11.94 -3.39 -7.25
C ALA A 15 -11.01 -2.64 -6.26
N LEU A 16 -9.86 -3.24 -5.94
CA LEU A 16 -8.82 -2.72 -5.06
C LEU A 16 -7.53 -3.52 -5.28
N TYR A 17 -6.37 -2.91 -5.01
CA TYR A 17 -5.07 -3.57 -5.00
C TYR A 17 -4.49 -3.63 -3.58
N ILE A 18 -3.93 -4.78 -3.21
CA ILE A 18 -3.12 -4.97 -1.99
C ILE A 18 -1.73 -5.42 -2.42
N GLY A 19 -0.68 -4.74 -1.96
CA GLY A 19 0.68 -5.14 -2.32
C GLY A 19 1.77 -4.53 -1.45
N LEU A 20 3.01 -4.89 -1.74
CA LEU A 20 4.20 -4.38 -1.04
C LEU A 20 4.75 -3.13 -1.75
N ASP A 21 5.72 -2.46 -1.15
CA ASP A 21 6.63 -1.52 -1.82
C ASP A 21 7.35 -2.19 -3.01
N THR A 22 6.74 -2.11 -4.21
CA THR A 22 7.25 -2.68 -5.45
C THR A 22 6.75 -1.89 -6.66
N ALA A 23 7.38 -2.09 -7.82
CA ALA A 23 6.97 -1.46 -9.08
C ALA A 23 5.48 -1.69 -9.44
N VAL A 24 4.91 -2.84 -9.08
CA VAL A 24 3.49 -3.15 -9.36
C VAL A 24 2.55 -2.23 -8.59
N SER A 25 2.90 -1.83 -7.36
CA SER A 25 2.12 -0.88 -6.56
C SER A 25 2.11 0.52 -7.19
N HIS A 26 3.21 0.92 -7.83
CA HIS A 26 3.24 2.16 -8.60
C HIS A 26 2.37 2.08 -9.86
N LEU A 27 2.41 0.95 -10.59
CA LEU A 27 1.51 0.73 -11.73
C LEU A 27 0.03 0.71 -11.30
N ALA A 28 -0.29 0.12 -10.15
CA ALA A 28 -1.65 0.14 -9.62
C ALA A 28 -2.12 1.58 -9.37
N ALA A 29 -1.26 2.43 -8.81
CA ALA A 29 -1.59 3.84 -8.55
C ALA A 29 -1.91 4.64 -9.81
N THR A 30 -1.34 4.27 -10.98
CA THR A 30 -1.68 4.94 -12.25
C THR A 30 -3.08 4.62 -12.76
N THR A 31 -3.78 3.64 -12.16
CA THR A 31 -5.09 3.18 -12.64
C THR A 31 -6.28 3.79 -11.89
N GLY A 32 -6.04 4.53 -10.79
CA GLY A 32 -7.11 5.17 -10.00
C GLY A 32 -7.92 4.24 -9.09
N ILE A 33 -7.59 2.94 -9.08
CA ILE A 33 -8.19 1.99 -8.14
C ILE A 33 -7.79 2.33 -6.69
N PRO A 34 -8.54 1.88 -5.68
CA PRO A 34 -8.09 1.90 -4.29
C PRO A 34 -6.85 1.05 -4.06
N LEU A 35 -5.92 1.52 -3.22
CA LEU A 35 -4.68 0.83 -2.90
C LEU A 35 -4.51 0.67 -1.38
N VAL A 36 -4.18 -0.55 -0.94
CA VAL A 36 -3.55 -0.79 0.35
C VAL A 36 -2.12 -1.25 0.10
N VAL A 37 -1.14 -0.49 0.56
CA VAL A 37 0.29 -0.82 0.34
C VAL A 37 1.03 -1.01 1.66
N LEU A 38 1.79 -2.08 1.74
CA LEU A 38 2.48 -2.50 2.97
C LEU A 38 3.96 -2.13 2.89
N PHE A 39 4.40 -1.33 3.84
CA PHE A 39 5.75 -0.81 3.92
C PHE A 39 6.44 -1.31 5.19
N GLY A 40 7.63 -1.88 5.01
CA GLY A 40 8.51 -2.28 6.11
C GLY A 40 9.54 -1.18 6.41
N PRO A 41 10.83 -1.41 6.13
CA PRO A 41 11.90 -0.47 6.45
C PRO A 41 11.98 0.74 5.51
N THR A 42 11.28 0.70 4.38
CA THR A 42 11.33 1.72 3.32
C THR A 42 10.88 3.10 3.80
N ILE A 43 11.59 4.14 3.33
CA ILE A 43 11.25 5.56 3.53
C ILE A 43 10.05 5.91 2.63
N ALA A 44 8.86 5.97 3.23
CA ALA A 44 7.60 6.11 2.51
C ALA A 44 7.44 7.49 1.85
N GLU A 45 8.04 8.54 2.43
CA GLU A 45 8.05 9.89 1.87
C GLU A 45 8.75 9.93 0.50
N ARG A 46 9.66 8.99 0.25
CA ARG A 46 10.41 8.88 -1.02
C ARG A 46 9.79 7.92 -2.01
N TRP A 47 9.22 6.81 -1.53
CA TRP A 47 8.87 5.66 -2.36
C TRP A 47 7.38 5.30 -2.34
N SER A 48 6.54 6.04 -1.64
CA SER A 48 5.08 5.80 -1.67
C SER A 48 4.51 5.94 -3.10
N PRO A 49 3.50 5.13 -3.47
CA PRO A 49 2.82 5.29 -4.74
C PRO A 49 2.20 6.68 -4.87
N TRP A 50 2.36 7.29 -6.04
CA TRP A 50 1.95 8.67 -6.29
C TRP A 50 0.43 8.84 -6.19
N ASN A 51 -0.02 9.90 -5.51
CA ASN A 51 -1.43 10.30 -5.54
C ASN A 51 -1.68 11.31 -6.66
N ASN A 52 -2.39 10.87 -7.71
CA ASN A 52 -2.69 11.73 -8.87
C ASN A 52 -3.73 12.83 -8.57
N ASP A 53 -4.52 12.68 -7.51
CA ASP A 53 -5.63 13.60 -7.20
C ASP A 53 -5.28 14.61 -6.09
N GLY A 54 -4.10 14.50 -5.47
CA GLY A 54 -3.69 15.30 -4.32
C GLY A 54 -2.69 16.41 -4.64
N LEU A 55 -2.51 17.33 -3.68
CA LEU A 55 -1.39 18.26 -3.73
C LEU A 55 -0.07 17.50 -3.56
N VAL A 56 0.96 17.90 -4.30
CA VAL A 56 2.32 17.30 -4.20
C VAL A 56 2.83 17.31 -2.76
N ALA A 57 2.57 18.38 -2.01
CA ALA A 57 2.96 18.51 -0.60
C ALA A 57 2.26 17.53 0.35
N GLN A 58 1.20 16.84 -0.09
CA GLN A 58 0.45 15.86 0.70
C GLN A 58 0.86 14.42 0.38
N GLN A 59 1.91 14.22 -0.43
CA GLN A 59 2.45 12.88 -0.69
C GLN A 59 3.11 12.35 0.58
N CYS A 60 2.47 11.37 1.23
CA CYS A 60 2.99 10.65 2.40
C CYS A 60 3.55 11.58 3.51
N PRO A 61 2.69 12.39 4.16
CA PRO A 61 3.13 13.47 5.03
C PRO A 61 3.68 13.01 6.39
N LEU A 62 3.44 11.75 6.78
CA LEU A 62 3.92 11.23 8.07
C LEU A 62 5.25 10.48 7.88
N PRO A 63 6.18 10.64 8.84
CA PRO A 63 7.48 9.99 8.74
C PRO A 63 7.44 8.47 8.97
N ARG A 64 6.35 7.97 9.56
CA ARG A 64 6.09 6.55 9.84
C ARG A 64 4.63 6.39 10.25
N GLY A 65 4.17 5.15 10.27
CA GLY A 65 2.80 4.83 10.66
C GLY A 65 1.87 4.68 9.46
N THR A 66 0.66 4.15 9.73
CA THR A 66 -0.40 4.04 8.74
C THR A 66 -0.89 5.44 8.35
N GLN A 67 -0.98 5.70 7.05
CA GLN A 67 -1.39 7.00 6.53
C GLN A 67 -2.18 6.88 5.23
N ARG A 68 -3.07 7.84 5.00
CA ARG A 68 -3.91 7.90 3.82
C ARG A 68 -3.57 9.10 2.94
N THR A 69 -3.41 8.83 1.65
CA THR A 69 -3.22 9.86 0.64
C THR A 69 -4.15 9.55 -0.54
N GLY A 70 -5.24 10.32 -0.66
CA GLY A 70 -6.28 10.07 -1.68
C GLY A 70 -6.98 8.73 -1.47
N ARG A 71 -6.85 7.84 -2.47
CA ARG A 71 -7.40 6.47 -2.49
C ARG A 71 -6.38 5.39 -2.08
N THR A 72 -5.23 5.81 -1.58
CA THR A 72 -4.16 4.92 -1.10
C THR A 72 -4.07 4.99 0.42
N ILE A 73 -4.11 3.83 1.07
CA ILE A 73 -3.69 3.66 2.46
C ILE A 73 -2.35 2.92 2.45
N LEU A 74 -1.33 3.57 3.02
CA LEU A 74 -0.03 2.97 3.27
C LEU A 74 0.00 2.50 4.72
N ILE A 75 0.29 1.21 4.94
CA ILE A 75 0.45 0.61 6.26
C ILE A 75 1.94 0.45 6.52
N GLN A 76 2.41 1.07 7.60
CA GLN A 76 3.76 0.92 8.10
C GLN A 76 3.70 0.99 9.62
N LYS A 77 4.48 0.13 10.31
CA LYS A 77 4.49 0.16 11.77
C LYS A 77 5.03 1.49 12.30
N GLN A 78 4.42 1.99 13.38
CA GLN A 78 4.83 3.21 14.06
C GLN A 78 5.88 2.91 15.13
N TRP A 79 6.99 2.27 14.75
CA TRP A 79 8.11 1.99 15.66
C TRP A 79 9.21 3.02 15.47
N GLU A 80 10.00 3.28 16.52
CA GLU A 80 11.08 4.28 16.48
C GLU A 80 12.13 3.98 15.41
N CYS A 81 12.41 2.71 15.16
CA CYS A 81 13.38 2.29 14.15
C CYS A 81 12.88 2.41 12.71
N ILE A 82 11.65 2.89 12.47
CA ILE A 82 11.05 2.93 11.14
C ILE A 82 10.87 4.38 10.69
N PRO A 83 11.20 4.74 9.44
CA PRO A 83 11.91 3.93 8.44
C PRO A 83 13.42 3.84 8.77
N CYS A 84 14.02 2.67 8.59
CA CYS A 84 15.48 2.51 8.72
C CYS A 84 16.21 2.31 7.38
N GLY A 85 15.49 2.01 6.29
CA GLY A 85 16.05 1.72 4.97
C GLY A 85 16.94 0.48 4.90
N LYS A 86 16.98 -0.36 5.94
CA LYS A 86 17.84 -1.55 6.00
C LYS A 86 17.25 -2.69 5.18
N SER A 87 18.13 -3.52 4.61
CA SER A 87 17.76 -4.82 4.05
C SER A 87 17.70 -5.84 5.18
N GLY A 88 16.55 -5.99 5.85
CA GLY A 88 16.46 -6.83 7.06
C GLY A 88 16.85 -6.08 8.34
N CYS A 89 16.36 -6.56 9.49
CA CYS A 89 16.72 -5.99 10.80
C CYS A 89 18.22 -6.13 11.10
N ASP A 90 18.87 -7.15 10.53
CA ASP A 90 20.33 -7.39 10.57
C ASP A 90 21.13 -6.54 9.57
N GLY A 91 20.47 -5.94 8.57
CA GLY A 91 21.07 -5.12 7.53
C GLY A 91 21.71 -5.89 6.36
N VAL A 92 21.59 -7.22 6.30
CA VAL A 92 22.24 -8.06 5.28
C VAL A 92 21.28 -8.97 4.49
N GLY A 93 20.00 -8.63 4.50
CA GLY A 93 18.92 -9.31 3.76
C GLY A 93 18.11 -10.28 4.61
N GLY A 94 18.29 -10.28 5.94
CA GLY A 94 17.47 -11.07 6.85
C GLY A 94 16.05 -10.56 7.01
N GLU A 95 15.35 -11.09 8.01
CA GLU A 95 13.96 -10.73 8.28
C GLU A 95 13.80 -9.26 8.67
N SER A 96 12.78 -8.61 8.12
CA SER A 96 12.33 -7.28 8.56
C SER A 96 11.10 -7.42 9.46
N ARG A 97 11.28 -7.42 10.79
CA ARG A 97 10.15 -7.57 11.74
C ARG A 97 9.02 -6.57 11.52
N CYS A 98 9.36 -5.36 11.08
CA CYS A 98 8.38 -4.32 10.78
C CYS A 98 7.37 -4.69 9.69
N ILE A 99 7.71 -5.62 8.78
CA ILE A 99 6.78 -6.11 7.76
C ILE A 99 6.05 -7.38 8.23
N THR A 100 6.75 -8.29 8.91
CA THR A 100 6.18 -9.58 9.34
C THR A 100 5.19 -9.43 10.49
N GLU A 101 5.25 -8.32 11.23
CA GLU A 101 4.33 -8.00 12.32
C GLU A 101 3.11 -7.19 11.86
N ILE A 102 2.99 -6.84 10.58
CA ILE A 102 1.75 -6.28 10.03
C ILE A 102 0.69 -7.38 10.04
N ARG A 103 -0.36 -7.19 10.83
CA ARG A 103 -1.41 -8.19 11.02
C ARG A 103 -2.45 -8.09 9.92
N SER A 104 -3.09 -9.21 9.60
CA SER A 104 -4.21 -9.27 8.65
C SER A 104 -5.34 -8.31 9.00
N GLU A 105 -5.60 -8.09 10.28
CA GLU A 105 -6.67 -7.21 10.75
C GLU A 105 -6.39 -5.75 10.36
N GLU A 106 -5.13 -5.30 10.48
CA GLU A 106 -4.74 -3.94 10.06
C GLU A 106 -4.96 -3.72 8.55
N VAL A 107 -4.72 -4.77 7.75
CA VAL A 107 -4.96 -4.74 6.31
C VAL A 107 -6.46 -4.74 6.00
N LEU A 108 -7.24 -5.56 6.70
CA LEU A 108 -8.69 -5.63 6.51
C LEU A 108 -9.38 -4.33 6.92
N ASP A 109 -8.94 -3.69 8.00
CA ASP A 109 -9.45 -2.39 8.43
C ASP A 109 -9.22 -1.32 7.35
N ALA A 110 -8.02 -1.29 6.75
CA ALA A 110 -7.70 -0.39 5.65
C ALA A 110 -8.54 -0.67 4.39
N VAL A 111 -8.77 -1.94 4.06
CA VAL A 111 -9.66 -2.31 2.95
C VAL A 111 -11.09 -1.82 3.21
N CYS A 112 -11.61 -2.04 4.41
CA CYS A 112 -12.94 -1.58 4.80
C CYS A 112 -13.06 -0.06 4.77
N GLU A 113 -12.02 0.68 5.17
CA GLU A 113 -12.00 2.14 5.08
C GLU A 113 -12.13 2.62 3.62
N LEU A 114 -11.42 1.98 2.69
CA LEU A 114 -11.42 2.38 1.27
C LEU A 114 -12.68 1.96 0.51
N MET A 115 -13.22 0.78 0.84
CA MET A 115 -14.28 0.13 0.07
C MET A 115 -15.67 0.23 0.73
N GLY A 116 -15.73 0.54 2.03
CA GLY A 116 -16.91 0.33 2.86
C GLY A 116 -16.93 -1.08 3.49
N PRO A 117 -17.92 -1.36 4.36
CA PRO A 117 -18.03 -2.67 4.98
C PRO A 117 -18.24 -3.78 3.94
N PRO A 118 -17.83 -5.02 4.25
CA PRO A 118 -18.05 -6.14 3.35
C PRO A 118 -19.53 -6.28 3.00
N PRO A 119 -19.85 -6.55 1.72
CA PRO A 119 -21.20 -6.85 1.35
C PRO A 119 -21.67 -8.07 2.14
N SER A 120 -22.96 -8.11 2.45
CA SER A 120 -23.62 -9.29 2.99
C SER A 120 -23.33 -10.52 2.11
N PRO A 121 -23.41 -11.76 2.65
CA PRO A 121 -23.16 -12.96 1.86
C PRO A 121 -23.98 -12.97 0.56
N GLY A 122 -23.30 -12.90 -0.59
CA GLY A 122 -23.93 -12.80 -1.92
C GLY A 122 -23.98 -11.40 -2.55
N GLY A 123 -23.55 -10.35 -1.85
CA GLY A 123 -23.43 -9.00 -2.39
C GLY A 123 -22.10 -8.76 -3.12
N SER A 124 -22.11 -7.83 -4.07
CA SER A 124 -20.96 -7.50 -4.92
C SER A 124 -20.17 -6.33 -4.36
N TRP A 125 -18.84 -6.42 -4.45
CA TRP A 125 -17.92 -5.29 -4.24
C TRP A 125 -17.76 -4.41 -5.50
N ALA A 126 -18.33 -4.83 -6.63
CA ALA A 126 -18.29 -4.06 -7.87
C ALA A 126 -19.28 -2.89 -7.79
N ARG A 127 -18.76 -1.67 -7.96
CA ARG A 127 -19.55 -0.49 -8.31
C ARG A 127 -19.88 -0.50 -9.79
#